data_AF-A0A4Q2ZDV1-F1
#
_entry.id   AF-A0A4Q2ZDV1-F1
#
_cell.length_a   1.000
_cell.length_b   1.000
_cell.length_c   1.000
_cell.angle_alpha   90.00
_cell.angle_beta   90.00
_cell.angle_gamma   90.00
#
_symmetry.space_group_name_H-M   'P 1'
#
loop_
_entity.id
_entity.type
_entity.pdbx_description
1 polymer ?
#
loop_
_entity_poly.entity_id
_entity_poly.type
_entity_poly.pdbx_seq_one_letter_code
_entity_poly.pdbx_strand_id
1 'polypeptide(L)'
;MAKNRAIRGATLNRESARFNLPATEADGDWLDDRLLVDGELPPLRTTVTVEKPRTIITRNQSPDIAFDRSINPYRGCEHGCIYCFARPSHAYHDLSPGLDFETRLFAKPDAPALLREELSKPNYTCRAIAFGTNTDPYQPIESEWRITRGCIEVLSECDHPITITTKSDRVTRDIDLLAPMAAKGLAAVMISVTSLDPRIAMTLEPRAAAPAKRLAAIRKLSDAGIPTYVSLSPIVPQITGVPSA
;
A
#
# COMPACT_ATOMS: atom_id res chain seq x y z
N MET A 1 36.48 0.26 3.81
CA MET A 1 36.95 -0.22 5.13
C MET A 1 37.19 0.97 6.03
N ALA A 2 36.24 1.33 6.88
CA ALA A 2 36.43 2.37 7.91
C ALA A 2 36.66 1.67 9.25
N LYS A 3 37.91 1.63 9.72
CA LYS A 3 38.25 1.16 11.07
C LYS A 3 37.89 2.26 12.07
N ASN A 4 36.76 2.10 12.76
CA ASN A 4 36.43 2.95 13.91
C ASN A 4 37.48 2.73 15.03
N ARG A 5 37.88 3.86 15.63
CA ARG A 5 38.94 4.01 16.63
C ARG A 5 38.65 3.24 17.93
N ALA A 6 39.70 2.89 18.64
CA ALA A 6 39.66 2.27 19.96
C ALA A 6 38.94 3.16 20.99
N ILE A 7 37.75 2.72 21.41
CA ILE A 7 37.05 3.28 22.57
C ILE A 7 37.76 2.73 23.82
N ARG A 8 38.14 3.58 24.78
CA ARG A 8 38.61 3.09 26.10
C ARG A 8 37.43 2.38 26.79
N GLY A 9 37.54 1.08 27.00
CA GLY A 9 36.53 0.28 27.69
C GLY A 9 36.52 -1.17 27.21
N ALA A 10 35.76 -2.03 27.90
CA ALA A 10 35.52 -3.38 27.45
C ALA A 10 34.74 -3.36 26.13
N THR A 11 35.22 -4.09 25.12
CA THR A 11 34.55 -4.20 23.80
C THR A 11 33.33 -5.13 23.83
N LEU A 12 33.17 -5.89 24.92
CA LEU A 12 32.09 -6.83 25.15
C LEU A 12 31.69 -6.74 26.63
N ASN A 13 30.39 -6.74 26.88
CA ASN A 13 29.82 -6.83 28.23
C ASN A 13 28.96 -8.10 28.30
N ARG A 14 29.61 -9.25 28.49
CA ARG A 14 28.92 -10.53 28.63
C ARG A 14 28.44 -10.70 30.07
N GLU A 15 27.30 -11.36 30.25
CA GLU A 15 26.81 -11.70 31.57
C GLU A 15 27.76 -12.64 32.31
N SER A 16 27.80 -12.51 33.63
CA SER A 16 28.71 -13.27 34.48
C SER A 16 28.24 -14.71 34.63
N ALA A 17 29.01 -15.66 34.06
CA ALA A 17 28.79 -17.10 34.27
C ALA A 17 29.25 -17.60 35.66
N ARG A 18 29.76 -16.71 36.52
CA ARG A 18 30.40 -17.07 37.80
C ARG A 18 29.46 -17.68 38.83
N PHE A 19 28.17 -17.32 38.79
CA PHE A 19 27.18 -17.71 39.80
C PHE A 19 26.10 -18.65 39.28
N ASN A 20 26.25 -19.20 38.06
CA ASN A 20 25.23 -20.07 37.45
C ASN A 20 23.82 -19.49 37.55
N LEU A 21 23.69 -18.19 37.23
CA LEU A 21 22.39 -17.53 37.21
C LEU A 21 21.46 -18.28 36.24
N PRO A 22 20.15 -18.40 36.54
CA PRO A 22 19.20 -19.01 35.64
C PRO A 22 19.29 -18.37 34.26
N ALA A 23 19.69 -19.14 33.26
CA ALA A 23 19.66 -18.72 31.88
C ALA A 23 18.26 -18.99 31.32
N THR A 24 17.74 -18.06 30.52
CA THR A 24 16.55 -18.31 29.71
C THR A 24 17.03 -18.49 28.27
N GLU A 25 16.82 -19.67 27.72
CA GLU A 25 17.02 -19.93 26.30
C GLU A 25 15.64 -19.99 25.63
N ALA A 26 15.53 -19.39 24.45
CA ALA A 26 14.33 -19.56 23.64
C ALA A 26 14.36 -20.98 23.06
N ASP A 27 13.35 -21.78 23.38
CA ASP A 27 13.18 -23.18 22.91
C ASP A 27 12.81 -23.26 21.42
N GLY A 28 12.66 -22.10 20.76
CA GLY A 28 12.18 -21.97 19.40
C GLY A 28 10.70 -22.38 19.23
N ASP A 29 10.25 -22.36 17.99
CA ASP A 29 8.99 -22.93 17.52
C ASP A 29 9.26 -23.78 16.27
N TRP A 30 8.33 -24.67 15.88
CA TRP A 30 8.44 -25.47 14.65
C TRP A 30 8.63 -24.61 13.38
N LEU A 31 8.22 -23.33 13.44
CA LEU A 31 8.48 -22.34 12.39
C LEU A 31 9.96 -21.96 12.24
N ASP A 32 10.77 -22.07 13.29
CA ASP A 32 12.21 -21.78 13.25
C ASP A 32 12.97 -22.87 12.49
N ASP A 33 12.50 -24.11 12.56
CA ASP A 33 13.04 -25.25 11.83
C ASP A 33 12.59 -25.30 10.37
N ARG A 34 11.62 -24.46 9.97
CA ARG A 34 11.06 -24.47 8.61
C ARG A 34 12.14 -24.34 7.52
N LEU A 35 13.15 -23.51 7.75
CA LEU A 35 14.26 -23.35 6.80
C LEU A 35 15.16 -24.60 6.71
N LEU A 36 15.27 -25.37 7.79
CA LEU A 36 16.02 -26.61 7.84
C LEU A 36 15.27 -27.77 7.16
N VAL A 37 13.92 -27.76 7.26
CA VAL A 37 13.05 -28.81 6.72
C VAL A 37 12.68 -28.55 5.25
N ASP A 38 12.19 -27.34 4.95
CA ASP A 38 11.63 -26.99 3.64
C ASP A 38 12.66 -26.26 2.74
N GLY A 39 13.82 -25.88 3.28
CA GLY A 39 14.84 -25.08 2.59
C GLY A 39 14.47 -23.60 2.45
N GLU A 40 15.33 -22.83 1.77
CA GLU A 40 15.03 -21.43 1.45
C GLU A 40 13.87 -21.35 0.45
N LEU A 41 12.86 -20.55 0.78
CA LEU A 41 11.76 -20.28 -0.15
C LEU A 41 12.29 -19.49 -1.36
N PRO A 42 11.88 -19.84 -2.59
CA PRO A 42 12.23 -19.06 -3.77
C PRO A 42 11.68 -17.63 -3.62
N PRO A 43 12.34 -16.62 -4.21
CA PRO A 43 11.86 -15.25 -4.18
C PRO A 43 10.46 -15.19 -4.80
N LEU A 44 9.50 -14.61 -4.05
CA LEU A 44 8.13 -14.46 -4.50
C LEU A 44 8.08 -13.53 -5.72
N ARG A 45 7.74 -14.07 -6.89
CA ARG A 45 7.58 -13.30 -8.12
C ARG A 45 6.12 -12.93 -8.32
N THR A 46 5.88 -11.66 -8.66
CA THR A 46 4.56 -11.21 -9.08
C THR A 46 4.29 -11.66 -10.52
N THR A 47 3.17 -12.32 -10.77
CA THR A 47 2.60 -12.54 -12.10
C THR A 47 1.37 -11.65 -12.28
N VAL A 48 1.14 -11.19 -13.50
CA VAL A 48 0.04 -10.28 -13.82
C VAL A 48 -0.77 -10.85 -14.97
N THR A 49 -2.07 -11.02 -14.75
CA THR A 49 -3.04 -11.42 -15.77
C THR A 49 -3.81 -10.20 -16.25
N VAL A 50 -3.93 -10.02 -17.56
CA VAL A 50 -4.74 -8.93 -18.13
C VAL A 50 -6.22 -9.30 -18.05
N GLU A 51 -7.00 -8.45 -17.38
CA GLU A 51 -8.45 -8.52 -17.30
C GLU A 51 -9.06 -7.51 -18.28
N LYS A 52 -10.14 -7.90 -18.97
CA LYS A 52 -10.87 -7.05 -19.93
C LYS A 52 -12.27 -6.75 -19.41
N PRO A 53 -12.40 -5.80 -18.47
CA PRO A 53 -13.71 -5.45 -17.93
C PRO A 53 -14.55 -4.69 -18.97
N ARG A 54 -15.88 -4.76 -18.83
CA ARG A 54 -16.80 -3.95 -19.65
C ARG A 54 -17.05 -2.55 -19.08
N THR A 55 -16.84 -2.39 -17.78
CA THR A 55 -17.01 -1.13 -17.04
C THR A 55 -15.88 -1.00 -16.02
N ILE A 56 -15.51 0.23 -15.68
CA ILE A 56 -14.42 0.49 -14.74
C ILE A 56 -14.89 1.11 -13.41
N ILE A 57 -15.96 1.89 -13.43
CA ILE A 57 -16.51 2.52 -12.22
C ILE A 57 -17.36 1.50 -11.45
N THR A 58 -16.92 1.17 -10.24
CA THR A 58 -17.70 0.38 -9.28
C THR A 58 -18.52 1.32 -8.41
N ARG A 59 -19.80 1.00 -8.18
CA ARG A 59 -20.72 1.81 -7.37
C ARG A 59 -21.15 1.08 -6.11
N ASN A 60 -21.42 1.83 -5.04
CA ASN A 60 -21.94 1.31 -3.77
C ASN A 60 -22.99 2.27 -3.19
N GLN A 61 -23.77 1.78 -2.21
CA GLN A 61 -24.80 2.56 -1.51
C GLN A 61 -24.62 2.48 0.02
N SER A 62 -23.39 2.21 0.49
CA SER A 62 -23.14 2.06 1.92
C SER A 62 -23.28 3.42 2.61
N PRO A 63 -24.05 3.50 3.71
CA PRO A 63 -24.16 4.74 4.50
C PRO A 63 -22.89 5.06 5.29
N ASP A 64 -21.97 4.10 5.41
CA ASP A 64 -20.77 4.18 6.27
C ASP A 64 -19.56 4.82 5.58
N ILE A 65 -19.63 5.01 4.26
CA ILE A 65 -18.54 5.58 3.46
C ILE A 65 -19.00 6.83 2.68
N ALA A 66 -18.12 7.82 2.63
CA ALA A 66 -18.45 9.14 2.06
C ALA A 66 -18.41 9.19 0.51
N PHE A 67 -18.24 8.05 -0.17
CA PHE A 67 -18.17 7.98 -1.63
C PHE A 67 -19.09 6.87 -2.17
N ASP A 68 -19.73 7.15 -3.31
CA ASP A 68 -20.61 6.19 -3.99
C ASP A 68 -19.89 5.43 -5.12
N ARG A 69 -18.72 5.90 -5.56
CA ARG A 69 -18.02 5.36 -6.73
C ARG A 69 -16.51 5.26 -6.54
N SER A 70 -15.95 4.20 -7.09
CA SER A 70 -14.51 3.94 -7.03
C SER A 70 -13.98 3.27 -8.28
N ILE A 71 -12.68 3.39 -8.49
CA ILE A 71 -11.94 2.71 -9.54
C ILE A 71 -10.78 1.95 -8.89
N ASN A 72 -10.69 0.67 -9.23
CA ASN A 72 -9.56 -0.19 -8.87
C ASN A 72 -8.90 -0.68 -10.17
N PRO A 73 -7.79 -0.05 -10.59
CA PRO A 73 -7.06 -0.41 -11.81
C PRO A 73 -6.51 -1.84 -11.79
N TYR A 74 -6.30 -2.36 -10.57
CA TYR A 74 -5.76 -3.69 -10.31
C TYR A 74 -6.69 -4.51 -9.42
N ARG A 75 -6.58 -5.84 -9.48
CA ARG A 75 -7.03 -6.76 -8.42
C ARG A 75 -5.82 -7.44 -7.79
N GLY A 76 -5.86 -7.59 -6.48
CA GLY A 76 -4.69 -7.96 -5.67
C GLY A 76 -3.81 -6.76 -5.36
N CYS A 77 -2.90 -6.93 -4.40
CA CYS A 77 -2.00 -5.86 -3.98
C CYS A 77 -0.61 -6.36 -3.61
N GLU A 78 0.41 -5.94 -4.36
CA GLU A 78 1.82 -6.24 -4.12
C GLU A 78 2.35 -5.74 -2.77
N HIS A 79 1.67 -4.79 -2.12
CA HIS A 79 2.08 -4.30 -0.80
C HIS A 79 2.04 -5.38 0.29
N GLY A 80 1.27 -6.47 0.07
CA GLY A 80 1.30 -7.65 0.93
C GLY A 80 0.86 -7.39 2.37
N CYS A 81 0.02 -6.37 2.63
CA CYS A 81 -0.40 -6.05 3.99
C CYS A 81 -1.17 -7.24 4.59
N ILE A 82 -0.68 -7.82 5.68
CA ILE A 82 -1.24 -9.07 6.23
C ILE A 82 -2.69 -8.89 6.71
N TYR A 83 -3.02 -7.70 7.18
CA TYR A 83 -4.34 -7.33 7.72
C TYR A 83 -5.33 -6.87 6.63
N CYS A 84 -4.94 -6.89 5.36
CA CYS A 84 -5.71 -6.28 4.28
C CYS A 84 -7.10 -6.93 4.14
N PHE A 85 -8.16 -6.14 4.33
CA PHE A 85 -9.54 -6.59 4.21
C PHE A 85 -9.91 -7.10 2.80
N ALA A 86 -9.15 -6.70 1.77
CA ALA A 86 -9.38 -7.08 0.39
C ALA A 86 -8.86 -8.48 0.03
N ARG A 87 -8.04 -9.10 0.89
CA ARG A 87 -7.48 -10.45 0.66
C ARG A 87 -8.52 -11.51 0.30
N PRO A 88 -9.68 -11.60 0.97
CA PRO A 88 -10.72 -12.57 0.63
C PRO A 88 -11.25 -12.44 -0.81
N SER A 89 -11.06 -11.31 -1.49
CA SER A 89 -11.53 -11.14 -2.87
C SER A 89 -10.87 -12.10 -3.86
N HIS A 90 -9.67 -12.60 -3.57
CA HIS A 90 -8.99 -13.60 -4.39
C HIS A 90 -9.64 -14.99 -4.35
N ALA A 91 -10.38 -15.31 -3.28
CA ALA A 91 -11.09 -16.59 -3.19
C ALA A 91 -12.18 -16.72 -4.27
N TYR A 92 -12.75 -15.62 -4.75
CA TYR A 92 -13.71 -15.62 -5.88
C TYR A 92 -13.06 -15.96 -7.23
N HIS A 93 -11.73 -16.04 -7.28
CA HIS A 93 -10.95 -16.43 -8.45
C HIS A 93 -10.27 -17.80 -8.27
N ASP A 94 -10.70 -18.59 -7.28
CA ASP A 94 -10.06 -19.86 -6.88
C ASP A 94 -8.57 -19.70 -6.52
N LEU A 95 -8.20 -18.51 -6.01
CA LEU A 95 -6.85 -18.17 -5.57
C LEU A 95 -6.78 -18.01 -4.05
N SER A 96 -5.61 -18.26 -3.47
CA SER A 96 -5.39 -18.09 -2.03
C SER A 96 -5.47 -16.61 -1.61
N PRO A 97 -6.28 -16.28 -0.59
CA PRO A 97 -6.25 -14.96 0.06
C PRO A 97 -4.91 -14.61 0.73
N GLY A 98 -4.04 -15.62 0.92
CA GLY A 98 -2.68 -15.45 1.42
C GLY A 98 -1.73 -14.94 0.34
N LEU A 99 -0.80 -15.79 -0.09
CA LEU A 99 0.28 -15.38 -0.99
C LEU A 99 -0.21 -15.04 -2.41
N ASP A 100 -1.26 -15.66 -2.92
CA ASP A 100 -1.73 -15.36 -4.29
C ASP A 100 -2.30 -13.93 -4.40
N PHE A 101 -2.85 -13.36 -3.32
CA PHE A 101 -3.33 -11.97 -3.32
C PHE A 101 -2.24 -10.94 -3.66
N GLU A 102 -1.01 -11.18 -3.23
CA GLU A 102 0.13 -10.28 -3.42
C GLU A 102 1.10 -10.71 -4.51
N THR A 103 0.93 -11.91 -5.06
CA THR A 103 1.80 -12.47 -6.11
C THR A 103 1.08 -12.73 -7.43
N ARG A 104 -0.25 -12.91 -7.44
CA ARG A 104 -1.03 -13.11 -8.67
C ARG A 104 -2.02 -11.97 -8.84
N LEU A 105 -1.59 -10.95 -9.58
CA LEU A 105 -2.37 -9.75 -9.79
C LEU A 105 -3.18 -9.81 -11.08
N PHE A 106 -4.22 -9.01 -11.14
CA PHE A 106 -4.94 -8.72 -12.37
C PHE A 106 -4.81 -7.24 -12.70
N ALA A 107 -4.46 -6.91 -13.93
CA ALA A 107 -4.39 -5.53 -14.42
C ALA A 107 -5.55 -5.27 -15.40
N LYS A 108 -6.05 -4.03 -15.43
CA LYS A 108 -7.13 -3.59 -16.34
C LYS A 108 -6.63 -2.47 -17.26
N PRO A 109 -5.85 -2.77 -18.30
CA PRO A 109 -5.19 -1.75 -19.12
C PRO A 109 -6.15 -0.81 -19.83
N ASP A 110 -7.34 -1.33 -20.17
CA ASP A 110 -8.40 -0.57 -20.85
C ASP A 110 -9.13 0.41 -19.90
N ALA A 111 -8.79 0.46 -18.61
CA ALA A 111 -9.44 1.29 -17.62
C ALA A 111 -9.55 2.78 -18.01
N PRO A 112 -8.51 3.46 -18.55
CA PRO A 112 -8.64 4.86 -18.98
C PRO A 112 -9.62 5.04 -20.14
N ALA A 113 -9.63 4.11 -21.11
CA ALA A 113 -10.54 4.17 -22.24
C ALA A 113 -11.99 3.97 -21.81
N LEU A 114 -12.24 2.96 -20.97
CA LEU A 114 -13.56 2.69 -20.38
C LEU A 114 -14.04 3.84 -19.49
N LEU A 115 -13.11 4.50 -18.78
CA LEU A 115 -13.43 5.68 -17.97
C LEU A 115 -13.90 6.83 -18.86
N ARG A 116 -13.17 7.14 -19.93
CA ARG A 116 -13.54 8.19 -20.88
C ARG A 116 -14.91 7.92 -21.51
N GLU A 117 -15.18 6.68 -21.90
CA GLU A 117 -16.50 6.28 -22.42
C GLU A 117 -17.60 6.51 -21.38
N GLU A 118 -17.41 6.06 -20.14
CA GLU A 118 -18.40 6.21 -19.07
C GLU A 118 -18.69 7.68 -18.73
N LEU A 119 -17.65 8.54 -18.67
CA LEU A 119 -17.79 9.97 -18.39
C LEU A 119 -18.51 10.73 -19.53
N SER A 120 -18.43 10.21 -20.76
CA SER A 120 -19.06 10.83 -21.94
C SER A 120 -20.58 10.60 -22.02
N LYS A 121 -21.15 9.74 -21.17
CA LYS A 121 -22.56 9.40 -21.21
C LYS A 121 -23.44 10.61 -20.83
N PRO A 122 -24.53 10.88 -21.57
CA PRO A 122 -25.35 12.07 -21.36
C PRO A 122 -26.05 12.12 -19.99
N ASN A 123 -26.23 10.96 -19.35
CA ASN A 123 -26.80 10.82 -18.00
C ASN A 123 -25.73 10.70 -16.90
N TYR A 124 -24.44 10.87 -17.22
CA TYR A 124 -23.39 10.82 -16.22
C TYR A 124 -23.49 12.02 -15.27
N THR A 125 -23.58 11.75 -13.97
CA THR A 125 -23.56 12.79 -12.94
C THR A 125 -22.20 12.81 -12.25
N CYS A 126 -21.48 13.93 -12.38
CA CYS A 126 -20.16 14.12 -11.77
C CYS A 126 -20.22 14.05 -10.24
N ARG A 127 -19.37 13.21 -9.65
CA ARG A 127 -19.11 13.06 -8.20
C ARG A 127 -17.69 12.52 -8.03
N ALA A 128 -17.05 12.81 -6.90
CA ALA A 128 -15.68 12.34 -6.64
C ALA A 128 -15.53 10.83 -6.82
N ILE A 129 -14.47 10.40 -7.53
CA ILE A 129 -14.11 8.98 -7.66
C ILE A 129 -13.00 8.65 -6.67
N ALA A 130 -13.22 7.61 -5.87
CA ALA A 130 -12.22 7.11 -4.95
C ALA A 130 -11.30 6.07 -5.62
N PHE A 131 -9.99 6.26 -5.47
CA PHE A 131 -8.94 5.31 -5.80
C PHE A 131 -8.32 4.79 -4.51
N GLY A 132 -7.81 3.56 -4.51
CA GLY A 132 -7.25 2.96 -3.30
C GLY A 132 -8.28 2.36 -2.37
N THR A 133 -9.45 1.97 -2.88
CA THR A 133 -10.53 1.43 -2.05
C THR A 133 -10.29 -0.04 -1.74
N ASN A 134 -10.13 -0.89 -2.76
CA ASN A 134 -9.90 -2.33 -2.58
C ASN A 134 -8.44 -2.72 -2.83
N THR A 135 -7.79 -2.06 -3.78
CA THR A 135 -6.37 -2.28 -4.10
C THR A 135 -5.64 -0.95 -4.18
N ASP A 136 -4.34 -0.97 -3.94
CA ASP A 136 -3.55 0.25 -4.02
C ASP A 136 -3.32 0.64 -5.49
N PRO A 137 -3.53 1.90 -5.89
CA PRO A 137 -3.33 2.34 -7.25
C PRO A 137 -1.84 2.52 -7.61
N TYR A 138 -0.95 2.63 -6.62
CA TYR A 138 0.48 2.92 -6.80
C TYR A 138 1.39 1.77 -6.33
N GLN A 139 0.97 0.53 -6.62
CA GLN A 139 1.77 -0.67 -6.43
C GLN A 139 3.07 -0.63 -7.25
N PRO A 140 4.11 -1.43 -6.93
CA PRO A 140 5.32 -1.53 -7.74
C PRO A 140 5.06 -1.71 -9.24
N ILE A 141 4.13 -2.58 -9.64
CA ILE A 141 3.75 -2.78 -11.05
C ILE A 141 3.23 -1.51 -11.75
N GLU A 142 2.68 -0.53 -11.04
CA GLU A 142 2.21 0.73 -11.65
C GLU A 142 3.36 1.49 -12.33
N SER A 143 4.62 1.24 -11.95
CA SER A 143 5.76 1.84 -12.64
C SER A 143 5.94 1.41 -14.09
N GLU A 144 5.41 0.24 -14.46
CA GLU A 144 5.43 -0.27 -15.83
C GLU A 144 4.07 -0.06 -16.51
N TRP A 145 2.98 -0.39 -15.81
CA TRP A 145 1.63 -0.42 -16.37
C TRP A 145 0.99 0.96 -16.53
N ARG A 146 1.30 1.92 -15.63
CA ARG A 146 0.82 3.31 -15.68
C ARG A 146 -0.70 3.48 -15.86
N ILE A 147 -1.50 2.51 -15.40
CA ILE A 147 -2.96 2.50 -15.60
C ILE A 147 -3.61 3.55 -14.70
N THR A 148 -3.16 3.66 -13.44
CA THR A 148 -3.64 4.72 -12.54
C THR A 148 -3.36 6.09 -13.15
N ARG A 149 -2.13 6.31 -13.63
CA ARG A 149 -1.79 7.58 -14.27
C ARG A 149 -2.68 7.88 -15.47
N GLY A 150 -2.91 6.90 -16.36
CA GLY A 150 -3.81 7.07 -17.50
C GLY A 150 -5.24 7.44 -17.08
N CYS A 151 -5.76 6.86 -15.98
CA CYS A 151 -7.04 7.29 -15.43
C CYS A 151 -7.01 8.73 -14.89
N ILE A 152 -5.93 9.13 -14.22
CA ILE A 152 -5.76 10.51 -13.72
C ILE A 152 -5.70 11.51 -14.89
N GLU A 153 -5.02 11.17 -15.98
CA GLU A 153 -4.98 12.00 -17.19
C GLU A 153 -6.39 12.24 -17.74
N VAL A 154 -7.21 11.18 -17.88
CA VAL A 154 -8.62 11.30 -18.29
C VAL A 154 -9.43 12.19 -17.33
N LEU A 155 -9.26 12.01 -16.02
CA LEU A 155 -9.97 12.81 -15.03
C LEU A 155 -9.54 14.28 -15.04
N SER A 156 -8.25 14.53 -15.27
CA SER A 156 -7.69 15.88 -15.41
C SER A 156 -8.20 16.57 -16.68
N GLU A 157 -8.37 15.86 -17.79
CA GLU A 157 -8.95 16.40 -19.04
C GLU A 157 -10.41 16.87 -18.83
N CYS A 158 -11.14 16.22 -17.93
CA CYS A 158 -12.55 16.47 -17.68
C CYS A 158 -12.83 17.31 -16.43
N ASP A 159 -11.80 17.83 -15.75
CA ASP A 159 -11.94 18.49 -14.44
C ASP A 159 -12.78 17.69 -13.44
N HIS A 160 -12.56 16.37 -13.45
CA HIS A 160 -13.34 15.43 -12.66
C HIS A 160 -12.67 15.18 -11.29
N PRO A 161 -13.42 15.31 -10.17
CA PRO A 161 -12.85 15.16 -8.85
C PRO A 161 -12.39 13.72 -8.55
N ILE A 162 -11.24 13.61 -7.87
CA ILE A 162 -10.59 12.37 -7.48
C ILE A 162 -10.12 12.43 -6.02
N THR A 163 -10.24 11.30 -5.32
CA THR A 163 -9.57 11.07 -4.04
C THR A 163 -8.71 9.82 -4.15
N ILE A 164 -7.49 9.86 -3.63
CA ILE A 164 -6.54 8.75 -3.71
C ILE A 164 -6.16 8.31 -2.30
N THR A 165 -6.29 7.03 -2.00
CA THR A 165 -5.71 6.41 -0.81
C THR A 165 -4.55 5.49 -1.23
N THR A 166 -3.37 5.64 -0.63
CA THR A 166 -2.21 4.79 -0.97
C THR A 166 -1.24 4.62 0.20
N LYS A 167 -0.45 3.55 0.15
CA LYS A 167 0.72 3.30 1.01
C LYS A 167 2.06 3.58 0.32
N SER A 168 2.02 4.06 -0.92
CA SER A 168 3.20 4.18 -1.78
C SER A 168 3.64 5.63 -1.92
N ASP A 169 4.97 5.84 -1.92
CA ASP A 169 5.57 7.13 -2.26
C ASP A 169 5.51 7.43 -3.77
N ARG A 170 5.12 6.45 -4.60
CA ARG A 170 5.06 6.58 -6.06
C ARG A 170 3.99 7.55 -6.55
N VAL A 171 2.98 7.87 -5.73
CA VAL A 171 2.00 8.93 -6.03
C VAL A 171 2.66 10.28 -6.33
N THR A 172 3.86 10.51 -5.79
CA THR A 172 4.63 11.75 -6.06
C THR A 172 5.04 11.91 -7.53
N ARG A 173 4.97 10.84 -8.34
CA ARG A 173 5.26 10.89 -9.79
C ARG A 173 4.19 11.60 -10.59
N ASP A 174 2.97 11.65 -10.06
CA ASP A 174 1.80 12.22 -10.74
C ASP A 174 1.44 13.59 -10.16
N ILE A 175 2.36 14.24 -9.43
CA ILE A 175 2.20 15.63 -8.94
C ILE A 175 1.93 16.59 -10.09
N ASP A 176 2.52 16.34 -11.27
CA ASP A 176 2.33 17.16 -12.46
C ASP A 176 0.86 17.20 -12.92
N LEU A 177 0.07 16.16 -12.63
CA LEU A 177 -1.37 16.09 -12.90
C LEU A 177 -2.19 16.49 -11.66
N LEU A 178 -1.80 15.99 -10.48
CA LEU A 178 -2.56 16.15 -9.25
C LEU A 178 -2.52 17.58 -8.70
N ALA A 179 -1.39 18.30 -8.82
CA ALA A 179 -1.28 19.66 -8.30
C ALA A 179 -2.20 20.65 -9.06
N PRO A 180 -2.26 20.65 -10.41
CA PRO A 180 -3.25 21.46 -11.14
C PRO A 180 -4.71 21.13 -10.77
N MET A 181 -5.03 19.84 -10.61
CA MET A 181 -6.37 19.42 -10.17
C MET A 181 -6.66 19.90 -8.74
N ALA A 182 -5.69 19.78 -7.83
CA ALA A 182 -5.80 20.24 -6.45
C ALA A 182 -6.00 21.75 -6.34
N ALA A 183 -5.34 22.55 -7.19
CA ALA A 183 -5.54 23.99 -7.25
C ALA A 183 -7.00 24.39 -7.61
N LYS A 184 -7.73 23.51 -8.31
CA LYS A 184 -9.17 23.63 -8.60
C LYS A 184 -10.07 23.02 -7.52
N GLY A 185 -9.51 22.46 -6.45
CA GLY A 185 -10.25 21.74 -5.41
C GLY A 185 -10.72 20.35 -5.84
N LEU A 186 -10.12 19.75 -6.88
CA LEU A 186 -10.57 18.49 -7.49
C LEU A 186 -9.76 17.26 -7.06
N ALA A 187 -8.62 17.43 -6.40
CA ALA A 187 -7.77 16.31 -5.99
C ALA A 187 -7.38 16.38 -4.53
N ALA A 188 -7.44 15.24 -3.85
CA ALA A 188 -6.89 15.04 -2.52
C ALA A 188 -6.21 13.67 -2.42
N VAL A 189 -5.11 13.60 -1.68
CA VAL A 189 -4.34 12.37 -1.48
C VAL A 189 -4.27 12.03 0.01
N MET A 190 -4.59 10.80 0.35
CA MET A 190 -4.45 10.25 1.69
C MET A 190 -3.38 9.16 1.67
N ILE A 191 -2.35 9.33 2.51
CA ILE A 191 -1.29 8.34 2.66
C ILE A 191 -1.48 7.57 3.96
N SER A 192 -1.55 6.25 3.87
CA SER A 192 -1.66 5.39 5.04
C SER A 192 -0.30 5.18 5.71
N VAL A 193 -0.20 5.61 6.97
CA VAL A 193 0.98 5.45 7.82
C VAL A 193 0.56 4.69 9.07
N THR A 194 0.85 3.40 9.09
CA THR A 194 0.34 2.50 10.12
C THR A 194 1.23 2.46 11.37
N SER A 195 2.55 2.45 11.19
CA SER A 195 3.54 2.60 12.25
C SER A 195 4.78 3.30 11.71
N LEU A 196 5.48 4.05 12.57
CA LEU A 196 6.79 4.61 12.26
C LEU A 196 7.94 3.68 12.67
N ASP A 197 7.67 2.61 13.42
CA ASP A 197 8.66 1.57 13.70
C ASP A 197 8.86 0.69 12.45
N PRO A 198 10.08 0.65 11.88
CA PRO A 198 10.37 -0.16 10.70
C PRO A 198 10.13 -1.66 10.90
N ARG A 199 10.32 -2.20 12.11
CA ARG A 199 10.09 -3.61 12.41
C ARG A 199 8.60 -3.95 12.32
N ILE A 200 7.76 -3.16 12.99
CA ILE A 200 6.30 -3.33 12.93
C ILE A 200 5.80 -3.16 11.49
N ALA A 201 6.29 -2.14 10.78
CA ALA A 201 5.92 -1.91 9.38
C ALA A 201 6.31 -3.08 8.47
N MET A 202 7.50 -3.68 8.67
CA MET A 202 7.95 -4.82 7.87
C MET A 202 7.16 -6.10 8.17
N THR A 203 6.74 -6.31 9.42
CA THR A 203 5.88 -7.43 9.79
C THR A 203 4.48 -7.30 9.18
N LEU A 204 3.88 -6.12 9.29
CA LEU A 204 2.49 -5.92 8.86
C LEU A 204 2.36 -5.68 7.35
N GLU A 205 3.35 -5.05 6.73
CA GLU A 205 3.31 -4.49 5.37
C GLU A 205 4.64 -4.69 4.63
N PRO A 206 5.10 -5.94 4.49
CA PRO A 206 6.47 -6.30 4.12
C PRO A 206 6.94 -5.71 2.78
N ARG A 207 6.01 -5.45 1.86
CA ARG A 207 6.31 -4.99 0.49
C ARG A 207 5.82 -3.56 0.23
N ALA A 208 5.28 -2.88 1.24
CA ALA A 208 4.89 -1.48 1.15
C ALA A 208 6.08 -0.53 1.27
N ALA A 209 5.93 0.73 0.85
CA ALA A 209 6.97 1.73 1.03
C ALA A 209 7.31 1.90 2.51
N ALA A 210 8.59 2.04 2.86
CA ALA A 210 9.00 2.25 4.24
C ALA A 210 8.32 3.50 4.86
N PRO A 211 8.03 3.53 6.18
CA PRO A 211 7.34 4.66 6.81
C PRO A 211 8.00 6.02 6.53
N ALA A 212 9.33 6.09 6.58
CA ALA A 212 10.07 7.31 6.26
C ALA A 212 9.83 7.81 4.81
N LYS A 213 9.68 6.91 3.84
CA LYS A 213 9.36 7.27 2.45
C LYS A 213 7.95 7.82 2.33
N ARG A 214 7.00 7.27 3.09
CA ARG A 214 5.62 7.77 3.14
C ARG A 214 5.57 9.18 3.73
N LEU A 215 6.30 9.44 4.82
CA LEU A 215 6.44 10.80 5.38
C LEU A 215 7.07 11.78 4.38
N ALA A 216 8.11 11.35 3.66
CA ALA A 216 8.71 12.17 2.61
C ALA A 216 7.74 12.46 1.46
N ALA A 217 6.89 11.48 1.08
CA ALA A 217 5.85 11.66 0.07
C ALA A 217 4.76 12.64 0.55
N ILE A 218 4.31 12.52 1.80
CA ILE A 218 3.37 13.46 2.42
C ILE A 218 3.91 14.89 2.32
N ARG A 219 5.18 15.09 2.68
CA ARG A 219 5.84 16.39 2.58
C ARG A 219 5.84 16.92 1.15
N LYS A 220 6.27 16.11 0.18
CA LYS A 220 6.34 16.50 -1.24
C LYS A 220 4.97 16.88 -1.81
N LEU A 221 3.93 16.12 -1.50
CA LEU A 221 2.57 16.41 -1.97
C LEU A 221 2.03 17.70 -1.36
N SER A 222 2.23 17.89 -0.05
CA SER A 222 1.83 19.11 0.65
C SER A 222 2.59 20.34 0.13
N ASP A 223 3.90 20.23 -0.11
CA ASP A 223 4.71 21.33 -0.67
C ASP A 223 4.28 21.68 -2.11
N ALA A 224 3.72 20.72 -2.86
CA ALA A 224 3.14 20.94 -4.18
C ALA A 224 1.71 21.52 -4.15
N GLY A 225 1.16 21.82 -2.97
CA GLY A 225 -0.17 22.39 -2.81
C GLY A 225 -1.33 21.38 -2.92
N ILE A 226 -1.04 20.07 -2.88
CA ILE A 226 -2.07 19.02 -2.92
C ILE A 226 -2.60 18.80 -1.50
N PRO A 227 -3.93 18.91 -1.25
CA PRO A 227 -4.54 18.50 0.01
C PRO A 227 -4.14 17.07 0.37
N THR A 228 -3.32 16.96 1.42
CA THR A 228 -2.68 15.69 1.80
C THR A 228 -3.08 15.31 3.22
N TYR A 229 -3.56 14.09 3.38
CA TYR A 229 -4.04 13.54 4.65
C TYR A 229 -3.23 12.32 5.06
N VAL A 230 -3.17 12.06 6.37
CA VAL A 230 -2.56 10.86 6.92
C VAL A 230 -3.65 9.94 7.44
N SER A 231 -3.67 8.70 6.96
CA SER A 231 -4.56 7.67 7.48
C SER A 231 -3.79 6.78 8.46
N LEU A 232 -4.14 6.85 9.73
CA LEU A 232 -3.63 5.98 10.78
C LEU A 232 -4.51 4.73 10.87
N SER A 233 -4.31 3.77 9.96
CA SER A 233 -5.10 2.54 9.89
C SER A 233 -4.26 1.35 9.40
N PRO A 234 -4.38 0.16 10.03
CA PRO A 234 -5.18 -0.13 11.21
C PRO A 234 -4.50 0.31 12.51
N ILE A 235 -5.31 0.71 13.49
CA ILE A 235 -4.89 0.75 14.89
C ILE A 235 -5.13 -0.64 15.47
N VAL A 236 -4.05 -1.39 15.67
CA VAL A 236 -4.04 -2.72 16.27
C VAL A 236 -3.48 -2.56 17.68
N PRO A 237 -4.29 -2.76 18.73
CA PRO A 237 -3.82 -2.68 20.12
C PRO A 237 -2.57 -3.53 20.33
N GLN A 238 -1.61 -3.01 21.10
CA GLN A 238 -0.32 -3.66 21.42
C GLN A 238 0.65 -3.87 20.24
N ILE A 239 0.23 -3.60 18.99
CA ILE A 239 1.11 -3.70 17.81
C ILE A 239 1.41 -2.32 17.23
N THR A 240 0.38 -1.55 16.89
CA THR A 240 0.52 -0.20 16.29
C THR A 240 0.06 0.92 17.22
N GLY A 241 -0.68 0.58 18.29
CA GLY A 241 -1.08 1.51 19.34
C GLY A 241 0.03 1.81 20.36
N VAL A 242 -0.09 2.95 21.04
CA VAL A 242 0.76 3.34 22.19
C VAL A 242 0.67 2.23 23.26
N PRO A 243 1.79 1.82 23.89
CA PRO A 243 1.74 0.85 24.99
C PRO A 243 0.76 1.34 26.05
N SER A 244 -0.11 0.43 26.52
CA SER A 244 -0.97 0.69 27.67
C SER A 244 -0.10 1.12 28.84
N ALA A 245 -0.39 2.30 29.40
CA ALA A 245 0.26 2.84 30.58
C ALA A 245 0.23 1.87 31.77
#